data_AF-A0A1C5Z7Q1-F1
#
_entry.id   AF-A0A1C5Z7Q1-F1
#
_cell.length_a   1.000
_cell.length_b   1.000
_cell.length_c   1.000
_cell.angle_alpha   90.00
_cell.angle_beta   90.00
_cell.angle_gamma   90.00
#
_symmetry.space_group_name_H-M   'P 1'
#
loop_
_entity.id
_entity.type
_entity.pdbx_description
1 polymer ?
#
loop_
_entity_poly.entity_id
_entity_poly.type
_entity_poly.pdbx_seq_one_letter_code
_entity_poly.pdbx_strand_id
1 'polypeptide(L)'
;MYKAEELCGLLIKPKINDIDLDVLQDYYRKFLNPFIYQYDITENEKQSSIQLRFDEENFCHLLGIESIVKYSVSKKEIHHYKGQGGWDYIQNTGLCFNDLKRMNKSKFKSIKAKFVYFYLMPDILENPVAVNFKNENVSPPTKIDCDILFYTKDENAIIHLGIKKDETLGYYIPKTFFVEKIGEDGVDIYIDKQEKIIATKKNRVIML
;
A
#
# COMPACT_ATOMS: atom_id res chain seq x y z
N MET A 1 -18.41 12.13 3.57
CA MET A 1 -17.22 11.26 3.52
C MET A 1 -17.67 9.87 3.90
N TYR A 2 -17.06 8.85 3.30
CA TYR A 2 -17.23 7.45 3.68
C TYR A 2 -16.69 7.20 5.09
N LYS A 3 -17.23 6.18 5.75
CA LYS A 3 -16.64 5.53 6.91
C LYS A 3 -15.73 4.38 6.48
N ALA A 4 -14.89 3.91 7.40
CA ALA A 4 -13.99 2.78 7.17
C ALA A 4 -14.73 1.52 6.68
N GLU A 5 -15.87 1.19 7.30
CA GLU A 5 -16.68 0.03 6.96
C GLU A 5 -17.26 0.13 5.55
N GLU A 6 -17.70 1.33 5.16
CA GLU A 6 -18.23 1.60 3.82
C GLU A 6 -17.13 1.50 2.76
N LEU A 7 -15.92 1.96 3.09
CA LEU A 7 -14.76 1.85 2.21
C LEU A 7 -14.34 0.40 1.97
N CYS A 8 -14.44 -0.47 2.98
CA CYS A 8 -14.06 -1.88 2.89
C CYS A 8 -14.97 -2.71 1.98
N GLY A 9 -16.24 -2.34 1.86
CA GLY A 9 -17.23 -3.02 1.00
C GLY A 9 -17.46 -2.35 -0.35
N LEU A 10 -16.61 -1.37 -0.71
CA LEU A 10 -16.86 -0.50 -1.84
C LEU A 10 -16.56 -1.22 -3.16
N LEU A 11 -17.55 -1.27 -4.06
CA LEU A 11 -17.37 -1.86 -5.40
C LEU A 11 -16.90 -0.83 -6.44
N ILE A 12 -17.17 0.46 -6.21
CA ILE A 12 -16.92 1.54 -7.16
C ILE A 12 -15.95 2.52 -6.55
N LYS A 13 -14.84 2.81 -7.23
CA LYS A 13 -13.80 3.75 -6.79
C LYS A 13 -14.38 5.05 -6.21
N PRO A 14 -14.00 5.44 -4.97
CA PRO A 14 -14.49 6.66 -4.35
C PRO A 14 -13.87 7.90 -5.01
N LYS A 15 -14.56 9.05 -4.94
CA LYS A 15 -13.92 10.32 -5.30
C LYS A 15 -13.05 10.77 -4.14
N ILE A 16 -12.02 11.56 -4.44
CA ILE A 16 -11.11 12.09 -3.42
C ILE A 16 -11.78 13.00 -2.39
N ASN A 17 -12.96 13.57 -2.69
CA ASN A 17 -13.71 14.38 -1.74
C ASN A 17 -14.62 13.53 -0.84
N ASP A 18 -14.74 12.23 -1.14
CA ASP A 18 -15.52 11.30 -0.34
C ASP A 18 -14.67 10.61 0.72
N ILE A 19 -13.35 10.81 0.74
CA ILE A 19 -12.39 10.21 1.66
C ILE A 19 -11.42 11.25 2.22
N ASP A 20 -10.88 11.00 3.40
CA ASP A 20 -9.80 11.78 4.02
C ASP A 20 -8.84 10.86 4.81
N LEU A 21 -7.77 11.41 5.39
CA LEU A 21 -6.73 10.65 6.09
C LEU A 21 -7.25 9.86 7.29
N ASP A 22 -8.16 10.44 8.07
CA ASP A 22 -8.78 9.80 9.23
C ASP A 22 -9.56 8.54 8.83
N VAL A 23 -10.32 8.61 7.73
CA VAL A 23 -11.07 7.48 7.16
C VAL A 23 -10.11 6.38 6.71
N LEU A 24 -9.02 6.73 6.00
CA LEU A 24 -8.02 5.75 5.56
C LEU A 24 -7.29 5.11 6.74
N GLN A 25 -7.02 5.88 7.80
CA GLN A 25 -6.37 5.40 9.01
C GLN A 25 -7.28 4.45 9.79
N ASP A 26 -8.57 4.81 9.96
CA ASP A 26 -9.55 3.96 10.63
C ASP A 26 -9.80 2.66 9.84
N TYR A 27 -9.84 2.76 8.51
CA TYR A 27 -9.86 1.60 7.63
C TYR A 27 -8.64 0.69 7.86
N TYR A 28 -7.43 1.25 7.88
CA TYR A 28 -6.20 0.49 8.13
C TYR A 28 -6.24 -0.20 9.51
N ARG A 29 -6.65 0.54 10.55
CA ARG A 29 -6.76 0.06 11.93
C ARG A 29 -7.77 -1.07 12.08
N LYS A 30 -8.88 -1.05 11.35
CA LYS A 30 -9.96 -2.04 11.49
C LYS A 30 -9.74 -3.27 10.63
N PHE A 31 -9.23 -3.09 9.41
CA PHE A 31 -9.29 -4.13 8.38
C PHE A 31 -7.94 -4.70 7.98
N LEU A 32 -6.83 -4.07 8.36
CA LEU A 32 -5.48 -4.51 7.97
C LEU A 32 -4.60 -4.80 9.19
N ASN A 33 -4.39 -3.80 10.05
CA ASN A 33 -3.46 -3.88 11.17
C ASN A 33 -3.72 -5.01 12.18
N PRO A 34 -4.97 -5.35 12.54
CA PRO A 34 -5.23 -6.40 13.51
C PRO A 34 -4.92 -7.81 13.01
N PHE A 35 -4.50 -7.98 11.76
CA PHE A 35 -4.48 -9.29 11.11
C PHE A 35 -3.08 -9.74 10.70
N ILE A 36 -2.82 -11.03 10.90
CA ILE A 36 -1.71 -11.76 10.29
C ILE A 36 -2.28 -12.51 9.09
N TYR A 37 -1.80 -12.16 7.90
CA TYR A 37 -2.15 -12.83 6.66
C TYR A 37 -1.13 -13.92 6.35
N GLN A 38 -1.57 -15.17 6.29
CA GLN A 38 -0.70 -16.31 5.98
C GLN A 38 -0.89 -16.73 4.54
N TYR A 39 0.22 -16.83 3.81
CA TYR A 39 0.24 -17.25 2.41
C TYR A 39 1.18 -18.43 2.23
N ASP A 40 0.75 -19.40 1.43
CA ASP A 40 1.64 -20.40 0.85
C ASP A 40 2.11 -19.88 -0.51
N ILE A 41 3.43 -19.81 -0.68
CA ILE A 41 4.11 -19.35 -1.90
C ILE A 41 4.71 -20.55 -2.61
N THR A 42 4.36 -20.72 -3.89
CA THR A 42 4.95 -21.73 -4.77
C THR A 42 5.71 -21.07 -5.91
N GLU A 43 6.99 -21.41 -6.04
CA GLU A 43 7.92 -20.96 -7.08
C GLU A 43 8.77 -22.14 -7.54
N ASN A 44 8.78 -22.47 -8.84
CA ASN A 44 9.60 -23.55 -9.41
C ASN A 44 9.54 -24.86 -8.59
N GLU A 45 8.31 -25.29 -8.24
CA GLU A 45 8.02 -26.47 -7.41
C GLU A 45 8.45 -26.38 -5.94
N LYS A 46 9.12 -25.31 -5.52
CA LYS A 46 9.44 -25.04 -4.11
C LYS A 46 8.25 -24.38 -3.43
N GLN A 47 7.92 -24.89 -2.25
CA GLN A 47 6.89 -24.33 -1.39
C GLN A 47 7.53 -23.64 -0.18
N SER A 48 6.99 -22.49 0.17
CA SER A 48 7.31 -21.77 1.40
C SER A 48 6.05 -21.11 1.94
N SER A 49 6.09 -20.66 3.18
CA SER A 49 4.98 -19.91 3.77
C SER A 49 5.49 -18.57 4.29
N ILE A 50 4.69 -17.53 4.11
CA ILE A 50 4.99 -16.19 4.59
C ILE A 50 3.86 -15.67 5.49
N GLN A 51 4.23 -14.81 6.44
CA GLN A 51 3.29 -14.01 7.21
C GLN A 51 3.42 -12.56 6.76
N LEU A 52 2.32 -11.92 6.36
CA LEU A 52 2.26 -10.50 6.07
C LEU A 52 1.48 -9.80 7.18
N ARG A 53 2.05 -8.71 7.71
CA ARG A 53 1.44 -7.85 8.74
C ARG A 53 1.46 -6.40 8.30
N PHE A 54 0.51 -5.63 8.82
CA PHE A 54 0.29 -4.23 8.47
C PHE A 54 0.48 -3.37 9.71
N ASP A 55 1.73 -3.08 10.07
CA ASP A 55 2.02 -2.32 11.28
C ASP A 55 1.67 -0.84 11.11
N GLU A 56 1.21 -0.19 12.18
CA GLU A 56 0.79 1.21 12.17
C GLU A 56 1.87 2.13 11.55
N GLU A 57 3.13 1.84 11.82
CA GLU A 57 4.28 2.58 11.30
C GLU A 57 4.41 2.55 9.76
N ASN A 58 3.84 1.55 9.09
CA ASN A 58 3.90 1.46 7.63
C ASN A 58 2.85 2.35 6.95
N PHE A 59 1.77 2.72 7.64
CA PHE A 59 0.63 3.43 7.06
C PHE A 59 1.02 4.70 6.28
N CYS A 60 1.73 5.62 6.94
CA CYS A 60 2.13 6.89 6.31
C CYS A 60 3.07 6.69 5.12
N HIS A 61 3.90 5.64 5.14
CA HIS A 61 4.81 5.32 4.05
C HIS A 61 4.04 4.82 2.83
N LEU A 62 3.10 3.89 3.02
CA LEU A 62 2.25 3.37 1.94
C LEU A 62 1.47 4.47 1.24
N LEU A 63 0.90 5.38 2.02
CA LEU A 63 0.17 6.53 1.53
C LEU A 63 1.07 7.66 0.99
N GLY A 64 2.39 7.57 1.15
CA GLY A 64 3.35 8.54 0.65
C GLY A 64 3.27 9.92 1.32
N ILE A 65 2.85 9.99 2.58
CA ILE A 65 2.61 11.25 3.30
C ILE A 65 3.90 12.08 3.42
N GLU A 66 5.00 11.44 3.85
CA GLU A 66 6.33 12.06 3.92
C GLU A 66 6.72 12.70 2.57
N SER A 67 6.42 12.03 1.46
CA SER A 67 6.79 12.50 0.12
C SER A 67 6.05 13.78 -0.31
N ILE A 68 4.85 14.03 0.23
CA ILE A 68 4.11 15.27 -0.02
C ILE A 68 4.77 16.42 0.73
N VAL A 69 5.02 16.22 2.01
CA VAL A 69 5.49 17.28 2.91
C VAL A 69 6.99 17.51 2.84
N LYS A 70 7.73 16.60 2.17
CA LYS A 70 9.17 16.72 1.95
C LYS A 70 9.45 18.09 1.33
N TYR A 71 10.29 18.87 2.02
CA TYR A 71 10.65 20.26 1.69
C TYR A 71 9.60 21.34 1.99
N SER A 72 8.40 20.97 2.43
CA SER A 72 7.37 21.91 2.91
C SER A 72 7.38 22.08 4.44
N VAL A 73 8.07 21.21 5.16
CA VAL A 73 8.26 21.28 6.62
C VAL A 73 9.74 21.21 6.97
N SER A 74 10.10 21.64 8.19
CA SER A 74 11.49 21.55 8.63
C SER A 74 11.94 20.08 8.78
N LYS A 75 13.25 19.82 8.68
CA LYS A 75 13.80 18.46 8.91
C LYS A 75 13.41 17.88 10.27
N LYS A 76 13.26 18.76 11.28
CA LYS A 76 12.86 18.36 12.63
C LYS A 76 11.41 17.89 12.67
N GLU A 77 10.53 18.42 11.83
CA GLU A 77 9.09 18.09 11.81
C GLU A 77 8.74 16.89 10.93
N ILE A 78 9.67 16.41 10.07
CA ILE A 78 9.41 15.28 9.15
C ILE A 78 8.93 14.02 9.90
N HIS A 79 9.36 13.81 11.14
CA HIS A 79 8.95 12.64 11.94
C HIS A 79 7.43 12.60 12.22
N HIS A 80 6.72 13.74 12.17
CA HIS A 80 5.26 13.81 12.28
C HIS A 80 4.51 13.30 11.02
N TYR A 81 5.23 12.85 9.98
CA TYR A 81 4.64 12.47 8.70
C TYR A 81 5.12 11.10 8.20
N LYS A 82 5.75 10.29 9.07
CA LYS A 82 6.25 8.96 8.76
C LYS A 82 6.28 8.07 10.01
N GLY A 83 6.28 6.75 9.82
CA GLY A 83 6.38 5.80 10.93
C GLY A 83 5.24 5.97 11.93
N GLN A 84 5.48 5.51 13.16
CA GLN A 84 4.55 5.69 14.29
C GLN A 84 4.22 7.16 14.55
N GLY A 85 5.23 8.04 14.47
CA GLY A 85 5.02 9.48 14.70
C GLY A 85 4.01 10.10 13.72
N GLY A 86 3.99 9.64 12.47
CA GLY A 86 2.97 10.05 11.49
C GLY A 86 1.58 9.50 11.79
N TRP A 87 1.49 8.25 12.24
CA TRP A 87 0.23 7.63 12.66
C TRP A 87 -0.40 8.41 13.81
N ASP A 88 0.36 8.64 14.88
CA ASP A 88 -0.13 9.34 16.08
C ASP A 88 -0.48 10.80 15.75
N TYR A 89 0.31 11.46 14.90
CA TYR A 89 0.08 12.85 14.53
C TYR A 89 -1.25 13.06 13.80
N ILE A 90 -1.65 12.12 12.93
CA ILE A 90 -2.96 12.15 12.26
C ILE A 90 -4.10 12.10 13.30
N GLN A 91 -4.01 11.18 14.26
CA GLN A 91 -5.03 11.03 15.32
C GLN A 91 -5.11 12.25 16.22
N ASN A 92 -3.96 12.79 16.62
CA ASN A 92 -3.88 13.82 17.65
C ASN A 92 -4.18 15.22 17.13
N THR A 93 -3.91 15.49 15.85
CA THR A 93 -4.06 16.84 15.27
C THR A 93 -5.20 16.98 14.28
N GLY A 94 -5.74 15.87 13.78
CA GLY A 94 -6.73 15.89 12.71
C GLY A 94 -6.13 16.31 11.36
N LEU A 95 -4.85 16.01 11.12
CA LEU A 95 -4.19 16.25 9.83
C LEU A 95 -5.05 15.67 8.70
N CYS A 96 -5.41 16.52 7.73
CA CYS A 96 -6.30 16.13 6.64
C CYS A 96 -5.70 16.38 5.24
N PHE A 97 -6.36 15.90 4.19
CA PHE A 97 -5.98 16.11 2.81
C PHE A 97 -5.92 17.58 2.44
N ASN A 98 -6.74 18.45 3.03
CA ASN A 98 -6.67 19.88 2.76
C ASN A 98 -5.38 20.51 3.29
N ASP A 99 -4.83 20.00 4.40
CA ASP A 99 -3.56 20.46 4.93
C ASP A 99 -2.41 19.96 4.05
N LEU A 100 -2.43 18.69 3.64
CA LEU A 100 -1.45 18.15 2.70
C LEU A 100 -1.46 18.89 1.35
N LYS A 101 -2.65 19.24 0.82
CA LYS A 101 -2.79 20.06 -0.39
C LYS A 101 -2.21 21.46 -0.21
N ARG A 102 -2.39 22.08 0.97
CA ARG A 102 -1.84 23.40 1.31
C ARG A 102 -0.31 23.35 1.40
N MET A 103 0.26 22.27 1.93
CA MET A 103 1.72 22.07 2.01
C MET A 103 2.34 21.82 0.63
N ASN A 104 1.74 20.96 -0.19
CA ASN A 104 2.26 20.66 -1.53
C ASN A 104 1.18 20.09 -2.48
N LYS A 105 0.47 21.00 -3.16
CA LYS A 105 -0.60 20.64 -4.11
C LYS A 105 -0.13 19.72 -5.25
N SER A 106 1.07 19.95 -5.77
CA SER A 106 1.61 19.18 -6.90
C SER A 106 1.90 17.74 -6.49
N LYS A 107 2.61 17.54 -5.37
CA LYS A 107 2.89 16.19 -4.85
C LYS A 107 1.64 15.46 -4.37
N PHE A 108 0.71 16.17 -3.73
CA PHE A 108 -0.59 15.60 -3.40
C PHE A 108 -1.30 15.06 -4.65
N LYS A 109 -1.34 15.86 -5.75
CA LYS A 109 -1.95 15.42 -7.01
C LYS A 109 -1.24 14.20 -7.60
N SER A 110 0.09 14.12 -7.53
CA SER A 110 0.84 12.98 -8.09
C SER A 110 0.59 11.67 -7.36
N ILE A 111 0.31 11.72 -6.05
CA ILE A 111 0.09 10.48 -5.26
C ILE A 111 -1.38 10.21 -4.95
N LYS A 112 -2.30 11.10 -5.38
CA LYS A 112 -3.75 11.00 -5.19
C LYS A 112 -4.31 9.62 -5.51
N ALA A 113 -3.76 8.95 -6.53
CA ALA A 113 -4.18 7.61 -6.92
C ALA A 113 -4.09 6.61 -5.76
N LYS A 114 -3.05 6.70 -4.93
CA LYS A 114 -2.89 5.84 -3.75
C LYS A 114 -4.06 5.98 -2.78
N PHE A 115 -4.54 7.20 -2.54
CA PHE A 115 -5.67 7.41 -1.63
C PHE A 115 -6.97 6.82 -2.16
N VAL A 116 -7.29 7.07 -3.43
CA VAL A 116 -8.58 6.65 -4.01
C VAL A 116 -8.63 5.18 -4.37
N TYR A 117 -7.49 4.49 -4.50
CA TYR A 117 -7.42 3.06 -4.77
C TYR A 117 -7.14 2.21 -3.53
N PHE A 118 -6.94 2.83 -2.36
CA PHE A 118 -6.61 2.11 -1.13
C PHE A 118 -7.72 1.12 -0.70
N TYR A 119 -8.96 1.38 -1.11
CA TYR A 119 -10.11 0.51 -0.83
C TYR A 119 -9.99 -0.90 -1.45
N LEU A 120 -9.15 -1.08 -2.47
CA LEU A 120 -8.90 -2.39 -3.11
C LEU A 120 -7.88 -3.26 -2.35
N MET A 121 -7.37 -2.80 -1.21
CA MET A 121 -6.47 -3.62 -0.39
C MET A 121 -7.03 -5.00 -0.03
N PRO A 122 -8.33 -5.19 0.28
CA PRO A 122 -8.88 -6.52 0.57
C PRO A 122 -8.75 -7.43 -0.64
N ASP A 123 -9.05 -6.94 -1.85
CA ASP A 123 -8.98 -7.75 -3.07
C ASP A 123 -7.57 -8.27 -3.33
N ILE A 124 -6.57 -7.39 -3.15
CA ILE A 124 -5.14 -7.74 -3.28
C ILE A 124 -4.74 -8.78 -2.24
N LEU A 125 -5.29 -8.71 -1.03
CA LEU A 125 -4.91 -9.60 0.07
C LEU A 125 -5.65 -10.93 0.05
N GLU A 126 -6.90 -10.95 -0.39
CA GLU A 126 -7.72 -12.17 -0.47
C GLU A 126 -7.31 -13.04 -1.66
N ASN A 127 -7.07 -12.44 -2.83
CA ASN A 127 -6.76 -13.15 -4.07
C ASN A 127 -5.54 -12.55 -4.78
N PRO A 128 -4.34 -12.60 -4.18
CA PRO A 128 -3.16 -11.98 -4.78
C PRO A 128 -2.75 -12.68 -6.08
N VAL A 129 -2.58 -11.90 -7.14
CA VAL A 129 -1.66 -12.28 -8.22
C VAL A 129 -0.28 -11.76 -7.84
N ALA A 130 0.76 -12.57 -8.01
CA ALA A 130 2.06 -12.28 -7.44
C ALA A 130 3.23 -12.54 -8.41
N VAL A 131 4.28 -11.75 -8.26
CA VAL A 131 5.58 -11.96 -8.90
C VAL A 131 6.71 -11.77 -7.90
N ASN A 132 7.81 -12.50 -8.10
CA ASN A 132 9.07 -12.19 -7.46
C ASN A 132 9.64 -10.93 -8.10
N PHE A 133 9.83 -9.89 -7.29
CA PHE A 133 10.15 -8.56 -7.79
C PHE A 133 11.65 -8.32 -7.78
N LYS A 134 12.17 -7.97 -8.95
CA LYS A 134 13.54 -7.51 -9.14
C LYS A 134 13.53 -6.14 -9.80
N ASN A 135 14.17 -5.16 -9.16
CA ASN A 135 14.07 -3.77 -9.60
C ASN A 135 14.79 -3.51 -10.93
N GLU A 136 15.80 -4.33 -11.24
CA GLU A 136 16.54 -4.36 -12.50
C GLU A 136 15.73 -4.89 -13.69
N ASN A 137 14.63 -5.63 -13.44
CA ASN A 137 13.75 -6.14 -14.48
C ASN A 137 12.75 -5.07 -14.98
N VAL A 138 12.65 -3.93 -14.29
CA VAL A 138 11.84 -2.77 -14.72
C VAL A 138 12.69 -1.89 -15.64
N SER A 139 12.08 -1.34 -16.70
CA SER A 139 12.78 -0.48 -17.66
C SER A 139 12.12 0.91 -17.76
N PRO A 140 12.79 1.99 -17.33
CA PRO A 140 14.10 2.01 -16.68
C PRO A 140 14.07 1.37 -15.28
N PRO A 141 15.23 0.95 -14.73
CA PRO A 141 15.28 0.36 -13.39
C PRO A 141 14.69 1.27 -12.33
N THR A 142 13.98 0.67 -11.38
CA THR A 142 13.29 1.40 -10.30
C THR A 142 14.04 1.32 -8.96
N LYS A 143 13.65 2.18 -8.02
CA LYS A 143 14.13 2.18 -6.63
C LYS A 143 13.18 1.45 -5.67
N ILE A 144 12.13 0.82 -6.19
CA ILE A 144 11.24 -0.01 -5.39
C ILE A 144 12.06 -1.18 -4.83
N ASP A 145 12.01 -1.33 -3.51
CA ASP A 145 12.73 -2.34 -2.75
C ASP A 145 11.72 -3.24 -2.03
N CYS A 146 11.30 -4.30 -2.71
CA CYS A 146 10.42 -5.34 -2.19
C CYS A 146 10.80 -6.70 -2.79
N ASP A 147 10.48 -7.78 -2.07
CA ASP A 147 10.80 -9.14 -2.50
C ASP A 147 9.70 -9.69 -3.42
N ILE A 148 8.44 -9.45 -3.04
CA ILE A 148 7.26 -9.94 -3.75
C ILE A 148 6.36 -8.75 -4.05
N LEU A 149 5.81 -8.71 -5.27
CA LEU A 149 4.82 -7.73 -5.68
C LEU A 149 3.47 -8.43 -5.86
N PHE A 150 2.54 -8.17 -4.94
CA PHE A 150 1.13 -8.50 -5.14
C PHE A 150 0.46 -7.45 -6.01
N TYR A 151 -0.47 -7.86 -6.86
CA TYR A 151 -1.24 -6.94 -7.69
C TYR A 151 -2.64 -7.45 -8.01
N THR A 152 -3.51 -6.49 -8.32
CA THR A 152 -4.84 -6.73 -8.90
C THR A 152 -5.10 -5.74 -10.03
N LYS A 153 -6.04 -6.09 -10.91
CA LYS A 153 -6.47 -5.23 -12.03
C LYS A 153 -7.86 -4.67 -11.75
N ASP A 154 -7.98 -3.36 -11.84
CA ASP A 154 -9.23 -2.61 -11.95
C ASP A 154 -9.42 -2.19 -13.42
N GLU A 155 -10.63 -1.76 -13.82
CA GLU A 155 -10.96 -1.41 -15.21
C GLU A 155 -9.94 -0.50 -15.89
N ASN A 156 -9.31 0.41 -15.14
CA ASN A 156 -8.43 1.44 -15.68
C ASN A 156 -7.03 1.46 -15.06
N ALA A 157 -6.74 0.54 -14.13
CA ALA A 157 -5.52 0.61 -13.35
C ALA A 157 -5.06 -0.77 -12.85
N ILE A 158 -3.77 -0.88 -12.60
CA ILE A 158 -3.15 -2.00 -11.92
C ILE A 158 -2.65 -1.49 -10.58
N ILE A 159 -3.10 -2.14 -9.52
CA ILE A 159 -2.83 -1.74 -8.14
C ILE A 159 -1.83 -2.71 -7.57
N HIS A 160 -0.77 -2.18 -6.98
CA HIS A 160 0.38 -2.94 -6.54
C HIS A 160 0.62 -2.78 -5.05
N LEU A 161 0.96 -3.88 -4.41
CA LEU A 161 1.44 -3.95 -3.03
C LEU A 161 2.77 -4.70 -3.02
N GLY A 162 3.87 -3.97 -2.84
CA GLY A 162 5.19 -4.57 -2.67
C GLY A 162 5.42 -4.92 -1.21
N ILE A 163 5.75 -6.17 -0.94
CA ILE A 163 6.04 -6.68 0.41
C ILE A 163 7.49 -7.13 0.52
N LYS A 164 8.07 -6.95 1.70
CA LYS A 164 9.46 -7.35 1.97
C LYS A 164 9.53 -8.00 3.35
N LYS A 165 10.35 -9.03 3.46
CA LYS A 165 10.65 -9.62 4.76
C LYS A 165 11.45 -8.64 5.60
N ASP A 166 10.97 -8.37 6.80
CA ASP A 166 11.76 -7.70 7.81
C ASP A 166 12.58 -8.76 8.56
N GLU A 167 13.90 -8.73 8.42
CA GLU A 167 14.77 -9.74 9.04
C GLU A 167 14.85 -9.62 10.57
N THR A 168 14.50 -8.45 11.13
CA THR A 168 14.48 -8.25 12.59
C THR A 168 13.19 -8.81 13.17
N LEU A 169 12.06 -8.54 12.51
CA LEU A 169 10.72 -8.94 12.97
C LEU A 169 10.36 -10.38 12.57
N GLY A 170 10.98 -10.90 11.51
CA GLY A 170 10.79 -12.26 11.03
C GLY A 170 9.54 -12.48 10.17
N TYR A 171 8.81 -11.41 9.82
CA TYR A 171 7.63 -11.45 8.95
C TYR A 171 7.72 -10.41 7.83
N TYR A 172 6.86 -10.55 6.82
CA TYR A 172 6.74 -9.58 5.73
C TYR A 172 5.92 -8.38 6.16
N ILE A 173 6.36 -7.20 5.71
CA ILE A 173 5.66 -5.93 5.87
C ILE A 173 5.43 -5.28 4.51
N PRO A 174 4.36 -4.47 4.35
CA PRO A 174 4.13 -3.72 3.13
C PRO A 174 5.15 -2.58 3.02
N LYS A 175 5.97 -2.61 1.96
CA LYS A 175 7.00 -1.59 1.70
C LYS A 175 6.54 -0.53 0.70
N THR A 176 5.67 -0.88 -0.23
CA THR A 176 5.16 0.10 -1.20
C THR A 176 3.73 -0.24 -1.60
N PHE A 177 2.96 0.81 -1.84
CA PHE A 177 1.65 0.73 -2.47
C PHE A 177 1.61 1.76 -3.59
N PHE A 178 1.29 1.35 -4.81
CA PHE A 178 1.23 2.26 -5.96
C PHE A 178 0.23 1.77 -7.01
N VAL A 179 -0.13 2.69 -7.90
CA VAL A 179 -1.18 2.48 -8.89
C VAL A 179 -0.63 2.91 -10.23
N GLU A 180 -0.63 2.00 -11.19
CA GLU A 180 -0.31 2.29 -12.58
C GLU A 180 -1.60 2.33 -13.39
N LYS A 181 -1.71 3.27 -14.31
CA LYS A 181 -2.84 3.30 -15.24
C LYS A 181 -2.59 2.31 -16.35
N ILE A 182 -3.62 1.59 -16.75
CA ILE A 182 -3.54 0.68 -17.89
C ILE A 182 -3.36 1.55 -19.15
N GLY A 183 -2.22 1.37 -19.83
CA GLY A 183 -1.94 1.97 -21.13
C GLY A 183 -2.66 1.26 -22.26
N GLU A 184 -2.56 1.78 -23.49
CA GLU A 184 -3.19 1.19 -24.67
C GLU A 184 -2.71 -0.24 -24.97
N ASP A 185 -1.46 -0.55 -24.65
CA ASP A 185 -0.87 -1.89 -24.80
C ASP A 185 -1.25 -2.86 -23.66
N GLY A 186 -1.83 -2.34 -22.58
CA GLY A 186 -2.17 -3.10 -21.37
C GLY A 186 -0.97 -3.67 -20.61
N VAL A 187 0.25 -3.25 -20.96
CA VAL A 187 1.49 -3.78 -20.38
C VAL A 187 1.85 -3.03 -19.11
N ASP A 188 2.19 -3.79 -18.07
CA ASP A 188 2.70 -3.24 -16.83
C ASP A 188 4.19 -3.53 -16.68
N ILE A 189 5.01 -2.49 -16.76
CA ILE A 189 6.48 -2.61 -16.68
C ILE A 189 6.97 -3.18 -15.34
N TYR A 190 6.15 -3.13 -14.27
CA TYR A 190 6.50 -3.66 -12.96
C TYR A 190 6.25 -5.16 -12.84
N ILE A 191 5.48 -5.75 -13.78
CA ILE A 191 5.05 -7.16 -13.75
C ILE A 191 5.59 -7.93 -14.96
N ASP A 192 5.63 -7.32 -16.15
CA ASP A 192 5.84 -7.98 -17.45
C ASP A 192 7.09 -8.88 -17.50
N LYS A 193 8.20 -8.40 -16.93
CA LYS A 193 9.50 -9.10 -16.94
C LYS A 193 9.83 -9.79 -15.62
N GLN A 194 8.86 -9.93 -14.74
CA GLN A 194 9.05 -10.57 -13.45
C GLN A 194 8.69 -12.06 -13.49
N GLU A 195 9.30 -12.82 -12.60
CA GLU A 195 8.98 -14.23 -12.43
C GLU A 195 7.65 -14.37 -11.69
N LYS A 196 6.68 -15.04 -12.33
CA LYS A 196 5.36 -15.29 -11.73
C LYS A 196 5.47 -16.35 -10.65
N ILE A 197 4.80 -16.11 -9.53
CA ILE A 197 4.68 -17.05 -8.43
C ILE A 197 3.21 -17.26 -8.08
N ILE A 198 2.91 -18.38 -7.44
CA ILE A 198 1.56 -18.64 -6.91
C ILE A 198 1.56 -18.27 -5.43
N ALA A 199 0.74 -17.31 -5.05
CA ALA A 199 0.49 -16.94 -3.67
C ALA A 199 -0.94 -17.34 -3.29
N THR A 200 -1.10 -18.33 -2.42
CA THR A 200 -2.42 -18.79 -1.96
C THR A 200 -2.62 -18.37 -0.52
N LYS A 201 -3.65 -17.55 -0.26
CA LYS A 201 -4.01 -17.20 1.11
C LYS A 201 -4.54 -18.45 1.83
N LYS A 202 -3.93 -18.78 2.96
CA LYS A 202 -4.34 -19.93 3.78
C LYS A 202 -5.42 -19.54 4.79
N ASN A 203 -5.12 -18.53 5.60
CA ASN A 203 -5.98 -18.04 6.66
C ASN A 203 -5.57 -16.62 7.08
N ARG A 204 -6.48 -15.94 7.77
CA ARG A 204 -6.24 -14.65 8.42
C ARG A 204 -6.51 -14.82 9.91
N VAL A 205 -5.52 -14.50 10.75
CA VAL A 205 -5.62 -14.61 12.21
C VAL A 205 -5.60 -13.21 12.82
N ILE A 206 -6.41 -12.98 13.87
CA ILE A 206 -6.40 -11.72 14.61
C ILE A 206 -5.22 -11.72 15.59
N MET A 207 -4.43 -10.66 15.59
CA MET A 207 -3.44 -10.37 16.63
C MET A 207 -4.19 -10.04 17.92
N LEU A 208 -4.01 -10.90 18.93
CA LEU A 208 -4.56 -10.71 20.28
C LEU A 208 -3.74 -9.70 21.07
#